data_AF-A0A928YCG7-F1
#
_entry.id   AF-A0A928YCG7-F1
#
_cell.length_a   1.000
_cell.length_b   1.000
_cell.length_c   1.000
_cell.angle_alpha   90.00
_cell.angle_beta   90.00
_cell.angle_gamma   90.00
#
_symmetry.space_group_name_H-M   'P 1'
#
loop_
_entity.id
_entity.type
_entity.pdbx_description
1 polymer ?
#
loop_
_entity_poly.entity_id
_entity_poly.type
_entity_poly.pdbx_seq_one_letter_code
_entity_poly.pdbx_strand_id
1 'polypeptide(L)'
;MGAAWSVYQVAKELGIEEALGKDFEGKLALWQVMARVIGQGSRLSAVRLAQIHAAGDVLDMKRGFDENNLYDNLSWLSENQAKIERKLFELRRGGNKPKLFCMT
;
A
#
# COMPACT_ATOMS: atom_id res chain seq x y z
N MET A 1 12.59 -10.95 -4.57
CA MET A 1 11.36 -11.29 -5.32
C MET A 1 10.34 -12.05 -4.47
N GLY A 2 10.69 -13.21 -3.88
CA GLY A 2 9.72 -14.04 -3.12
C GLY A 2 8.98 -13.32 -1.98
N ALA A 3 9.69 -12.63 -1.08
CA ALA A 3 9.07 -11.93 0.04
C ALA A 3 8.09 -10.82 -0.40
N ALA A 4 8.46 -10.01 -1.41
CA ALA A 4 7.59 -8.97 -1.93
C ALA A 4 6.32 -9.56 -2.60
N TRP A 5 6.46 -10.64 -3.36
CA TRP A 5 5.32 -11.31 -3.97
C TRP A 5 4.38 -11.92 -2.92
N SER A 6 4.92 -12.59 -1.90
CA SER A 6 4.12 -13.15 -0.80
C SER A 6 3.35 -12.07 -0.05
N VAL A 7 3.99 -10.95 0.28
CA VAL A 7 3.31 -9.83 0.96
C VAL A 7 2.25 -9.19 0.05
N TYR A 8 2.51 -9.08 -1.25
CA TYR A 8 1.52 -8.58 -2.21
C TYR A 8 0.28 -9.48 -2.29
N GLN A 9 0.45 -10.81 -2.36
CA GLN A 9 -0.69 -11.73 -2.37
C GLN A 9 -1.54 -11.59 -1.10
N VAL A 10 -0.90 -11.50 0.07
CA VAL A 10 -1.61 -11.27 1.33
C VAL A 10 -2.34 -9.91 1.31
N ALA A 11 -1.71 -8.85 0.82
CA ALA A 11 -2.35 -7.54 0.73
C ALA A 11 -3.57 -7.54 -0.21
N LYS A 12 -3.51 -8.31 -1.30
CA LYS A 12 -4.60 -8.52 -2.24
C LYS A 12 -5.75 -9.30 -1.62
N GLU A 13 -5.47 -10.42 -0.94
CA GLU A 13 -6.48 -11.22 -0.21
C GLU A 13 -7.18 -10.39 0.87
N LEU A 14 -6.45 -9.48 1.51
CA LEU A 14 -6.97 -8.59 2.55
C LEU A 14 -7.75 -7.37 2.00
N GLY A 15 -7.90 -7.25 0.68
CA GLY A 15 -8.61 -6.15 0.02
C GLY A 15 -7.87 -4.80 0.05
N ILE A 16 -6.58 -4.78 0.41
CA ILE A 16 -5.80 -3.54 0.57
C ILE A 16 -5.55 -2.89 -0.79
N GLU A 17 -5.21 -3.69 -1.80
CA GLU A 17 -5.01 -3.20 -3.18
C GLU A 17 -6.29 -2.53 -3.74
N GLU A 18 -7.46 -3.12 -3.46
CA GLU A 18 -8.74 -2.59 -3.91
C GLU A 18 -9.15 -1.30 -3.17
N ALA A 19 -8.87 -1.24 -1.87
CA ALA A 19 -9.12 -0.05 -1.05
C ALA A 19 -8.25 1.14 -1.48
N LEU A 20 -6.96 0.89 -1.73
CA LEU A 20 -5.99 1.93 -2.14
C LEU A 20 -6.17 2.37 -3.59
N GLY A 21 -6.58 1.45 -4.48
CA GLY A 21 -6.75 1.72 -5.90
C GLY A 21 -5.54 1.32 -6.75
N LYS A 22 -5.74 1.30 -8.06
CA LYS A 22 -4.75 0.86 -9.07
C LYS A 22 -4.07 2.02 -9.80
N ASP A 23 -4.36 3.25 -9.40
CA ASP A 23 -3.67 4.43 -9.89
C ASP A 23 -2.26 4.53 -9.29
N PHE A 24 -1.49 5.53 -9.73
CA PHE A 24 -0.10 5.68 -9.27
C PHE A 24 -0.01 5.87 -7.76
N GLU A 25 -0.89 6.70 -7.17
CA GLU A 25 -0.91 6.96 -5.74
C GLU A 25 -1.31 5.72 -4.92
N GLY A 26 -2.32 4.97 -5.36
CA GLY A 26 -2.72 3.72 -4.71
C GLY A 26 -1.63 2.65 -4.77
N LYS A 27 -0.95 2.51 -5.92
CA LYS A 27 0.20 1.60 -6.07
C LYS A 27 1.38 2.03 -5.20
N LEU A 28 1.68 3.32 -5.12
CA LEU A 28 2.76 3.84 -4.27
C LEU A 28 2.46 3.60 -2.80
N ALA A 29 1.22 3.86 -2.36
CA ALA A 29 0.77 3.59 -1.01
C ALA A 29 0.87 2.10 -0.64
N LEU A 30 0.46 1.21 -1.57
CA LEU A 30 0.58 -0.24 -1.38
C LEU A 30 2.04 -0.65 -1.23
N TRP A 31 2.93 -0.10 -2.06
CA TRP A 31 4.36 -0.31 -1.91
C TRP A 31 4.89 0.15 -0.55
N GLN A 32 4.46 1.31 -0.04
CA GLN A 32 4.87 1.79 1.27
C GLN A 32 4.47 0.83 2.40
N VAL A 33 3.26 0.27 2.35
CA VAL A 33 2.79 -0.76 3.28
C VAL A 33 3.65 -2.02 3.16
N MET A 34 3.86 -2.52 1.95
CA MET A 34 4.67 -3.73 1.71
C MET A 34 6.12 -3.54 2.17
N ALA A 35 6.73 -2.40 1.87
CA ALA A 35 8.09 -2.08 2.27
C ALA A 35 8.24 -2.11 3.80
N ARG A 36 7.24 -1.61 4.54
CA ARG A 36 7.21 -1.68 6.01
C ARG A 36 7.11 -3.10 6.57
N VAL A 37 6.39 -3.98 5.88
CA VAL A 37 6.29 -5.40 6.27
C VAL A 37 7.59 -6.15 5.97
N ILE A 38 8.23 -5.86 4.85
CA ILE A 38 9.47 -6.54 4.42
C ILE A 38 10.68 -6.07 5.23
N GLY A 39 10.72 -4.81 5.65
CA GLY A 39 11.77 -4.30 6.52
C GLY A 39 11.45 -2.94 7.14
N GLN A 40 11.89 -2.72 8.37
CA GLN A 40 11.69 -1.45 9.09
C GLN A 40 12.72 -0.37 8.69
N GLY A 41 13.04 -0.26 7.39
CA GLY A 41 14.00 0.72 6.88
C GLY A 41 13.44 2.15 6.77
N SER A 42 14.28 3.11 6.40
CA SER A 42 13.85 4.48 6.08
C SER A 42 13.06 4.53 4.75
N ARG A 43 12.42 5.68 4.43
CA ARG A 43 11.78 5.90 3.11
C ARG A 43 12.75 5.69 1.96
N LEU A 44 13.99 6.21 2.10
CA LEU A 44 15.07 5.94 1.14
C LEU A 44 15.38 4.43 1.01
N SER A 45 15.29 3.68 2.10
CA SER A 45 15.44 2.22 2.06
C SER A 45 14.28 1.56 1.32
N ALA A 46 13.05 2.08 1.43
CA ALA A 46 11.90 1.60 0.67
C ALA A 46 12.02 1.86 -0.83
N VAL A 47 12.58 3.02 -1.25
CA VAL A 47 12.89 3.31 -2.66
C VAL A 47 13.95 2.36 -3.20
N ARG A 48 15.04 2.15 -2.45
CA ARG A 48 16.09 1.21 -2.83
C ARG A 48 15.56 -0.23 -2.91
N LEU A 49 14.74 -0.64 -1.95
CA LEU A 49 14.08 -1.94 -1.96
C LEU A 49 13.21 -2.11 -3.21
N ALA A 50 12.53 -1.06 -3.68
CA ALA A 50 11.72 -1.08 -4.89
C ALA A 50 12.55 -1.29 -6.15
N GLN A 51 13.72 -0.65 -6.20
CA GLN A 51 14.69 -0.80 -7.29
C GLN A 51 15.33 -2.19 -7.28
N ILE A 52 15.62 -2.76 -6.09
CA ILE A 52 16.24 -4.08 -5.92
C ILE A 52 15.24 -5.23 -6.17
N HIS A 53 13.96 -5.03 -5.85
CA HIS A 53 12.92 -6.05 -5.98
C HIS A 53 11.94 -5.80 -7.12
N ALA A 54 12.28 -4.89 -8.05
CA ALA A 54 11.47 -4.52 -9.20
C ALA A 54 9.99 -4.35 -8.81
N ALA A 55 9.69 -3.33 -8.00
CA ALA A 55 8.30 -2.95 -7.72
C ALA A 55 7.48 -2.73 -9.02
N GLY A 56 8.16 -2.38 -10.12
CA GLY A 56 7.61 -2.36 -11.47
C GLY A 56 7.01 -3.71 -11.93
N ASP A 57 7.65 -4.84 -11.60
CA ASP A 57 7.18 -6.18 -11.97
C ASP A 57 6.06 -6.68 -11.03
N VAL A 58 6.10 -6.29 -9.75
CA VAL A 58 5.12 -6.74 -8.75
C VAL A 58 3.82 -5.93 -8.79
N LEU A 59 3.91 -4.61 -9.00
CA LEU A 59 2.78 -3.67 -8.95
C LEU A 59 2.44 -3.06 -10.32
N ASP A 60 3.05 -3.55 -11.41
CA ASP A 60 2.95 -2.97 -12.76
C ASP A 60 3.20 -1.45 -12.75
N MET A 61 4.18 -1.01 -11.97
CA MET A 61 4.60 0.39 -11.88
C MET A 61 5.64 0.68 -12.96
N LYS A 62 5.16 0.95 -14.18
CA LYS A 62 6.02 1.30 -15.32
C LYS A 62 6.77 2.62 -15.12
N ARG A 63 6.21 3.52 -14.30
CA ARG A 63 6.83 4.78 -13.89
C ARG A 63 7.63 4.55 -12.61
N GLY A 64 8.92 4.86 -12.64
CA GLY A 64 9.76 4.92 -11.44
C GLY A 64 9.33 6.05 -10.48
N PHE A 65 9.72 5.95 -9.22
CA PHE A 65 9.44 6.94 -8.19
C PHE A 65 10.67 7.16 -7.30
N ASP A 66 10.69 8.28 -6.59
CA ASP A 66 11.75 8.66 -5.64
C ASP A 66 11.19 8.93 -4.23
N GLU A 67 12.05 9.44 -3.34
CA GLU A 67 11.66 9.73 -1.96
C GLU A 67 10.61 10.85 -1.87
N ASN A 68 10.66 11.86 -2.75
CA ASN A 68 9.70 12.96 -2.75
C ASN A 68 8.31 12.45 -3.09
N ASN A 69 8.20 11.53 -4.05
CA ASN A 69 6.93 10.88 -4.34
C ASN A 69 6.37 10.14 -3.11
N LEU A 70 7.22 9.53 -2.28
CA LEU A 70 6.77 8.90 -1.04
C LEU A 70 6.24 9.93 -0.04
N TYR A 71 6.86 11.11 0.06
CA TYR A 71 6.35 12.20 0.91
C TYR A 71 5.01 12.74 0.42
N ASP A 72 4.89 13.01 -0.88
CA ASP A 72 3.64 13.51 -1.48
C ASP A 72 2.51 12.51 -1.28
N ASN A 73 2.80 11.22 -1.42
CA ASN A 73 1.83 10.15 -1.21
C ASN A 73 1.37 10.01 0.25
N LEU A 74 2.20 10.36 1.23
CA LEU A 74 1.75 10.42 2.63
C LEU A 74 0.72 11.54 2.84
N SER A 75 0.88 12.68 2.17
CA SER A 75 -0.13 13.74 2.15
C SER A 75 -1.42 13.25 1.48
N TRP A 76 -1.30 12.59 0.31
CA TRP A 76 -2.44 11.99 -0.37
C TRP A 76 -3.17 10.95 0.48
N LEU A 77 -2.43 10.11 1.21
CA LEU A 77 -2.98 9.12 2.13
C LEU A 77 -3.79 9.78 3.24
N SER A 78 -3.27 10.86 3.83
CA SER A 78 -3.98 11.65 4.85
C SER A 78 -5.29 12.22 4.31
N GLU A 79 -5.26 12.82 3.12
CA GLU A 79 -6.45 13.40 2.47
C GLU A 79 -7.50 12.35 2.08
N ASN A 80 -7.06 11.14 1.73
CA ASN A 80 -7.94 10.06 1.28
C ASN A 80 -8.26 9.02 2.37
N GLN A 81 -7.76 9.20 3.60
CA GLN A 81 -7.85 8.25 4.70
C GLN A 81 -9.29 7.75 4.90
N ALA A 82 -10.24 8.67 5.09
CA ALA A 82 -11.64 8.31 5.33
C ALA A 82 -12.28 7.50 4.19
N LYS A 83 -11.87 7.75 2.93
CA LYS A 83 -12.36 7.00 1.77
C LYS A 83 -11.76 5.59 1.73
N ILE A 84 -10.46 5.49 1.98
CA ILE A 84 -9.72 4.22 1.98
C ILE A 84 -10.24 3.33 3.12
N GLU A 85 -10.39 3.87 4.33
CA GLU A 85 -10.92 3.15 5.49
C GLU A 85 -12.34 2.64 5.24
N ARG A 86 -13.22 3.48 4.69
CA ARG A 86 -14.58 3.07 4.33
C ARG A 86 -14.58 1.92 3.34
N LYS A 87 -13.78 2.00 2.26
CA LYS A 87 -13.66 0.91 1.29
C LYS A 87 -13.12 -0.36 1.92
N LEU A 88 -12.03 -0.28 2.68
CA LEU A 88 -11.44 -1.44 3.36
C LEU A 88 -12.45 -2.09 4.31
N PHE A 89 -13.22 -1.25 5.01
CA PHE A 89 -14.27 -1.70 5.91
C PHE A 89 -15.40 -2.41 5.16
N GLU A 90 -15.89 -1.86 4.06
CA GLU A 90 -16.92 -2.47 3.20
C GLU A 90 -16.45 -3.81 2.62
N LEU A 91 -15.23 -3.88 2.09
CA LEU A 91 -14.63 -5.09 1.51
C LEU A 91 -14.51 -6.22 2.54
N ARG A 92 -14.15 -5.89 3.79
CA ARG A 92 -13.99 -6.88 4.86
C ARG A 92 -15.30 -7.23 5.57
N ARG A 93 -16.38 -6.47 5.35
CA ARG A 93 -17.62 -6.59 6.12
C ARG A 93 -18.57 -7.70 5.70
N GLY A 94 -18.23 -8.57 4.75
CA GLY A 94 -19.11 -9.66 4.28
C GLY A 94 -19.98 -10.25 5.40
N GLY A 95 -21.27 -9.88 5.41
CA GLY A 95 -22.31 -10.31 6.37
C GLY A 95 -22.18 -9.93 7.85
N ASN A 96 -20.99 -9.68 8.40
CA ASN A 96 -20.80 -9.55 9.85
C ASN A 96 -20.11 -8.24 10.26
N LYS A 97 -20.76 -7.51 11.18
CA LYS A 97 -20.28 -6.24 11.73
C LYS A 97 -19.08 -6.49 12.68
N PRO A 98 -17.87 -6.00 12.38
CA PRO A 98 -16.84 -5.91 13.40
C PRO A 98 -17.11 -4.67 14.27
N LYS A 99 -16.98 -4.84 15.58
CA LYS A 99 -16.96 -3.75 16.56
C LYS A 99 -15.60 -3.05 16.47
N LEU A 100 -15.65 -1.77 16.15
CA LEU A 100 -14.63 -0.74 16.35
C LEU A 100 -13.26 -0.92 15.66
N PHE A 101 -12.94 0.04 14.80
CA PHE A 101 -11.66 0.75 14.93
C PHE A 101 -11.85 2.19 14.45
N CYS A 102 -11.99 3.13 15.39
CA CYS A 102 -11.78 4.54 15.15
C CYS A 102 -10.38 4.86 15.65
N MET A 103 -9.53 5.43 14.81
CA MET A 103 -8.48 6.32 15.30
C MET A 103 -8.98 7.74 15.06
N THR A 104 -9.16 8.43 16.19
CA THR A 104 -9.38 9.88 16.35
C THR A 104 -8.42 10.73 15.54
#